data_AF-A0A914G032-F1
#
_entry.id   AF-A0A914G032-F1
#
_cell.length_a   1.000
_cell.length_b   1.000
_cell.length_c   1.000
_cell.angle_alpha   90.00
_cell.angle_beta   90.00
_cell.angle_gamma   90.00
#
_symmetry.space_group_name_H-M   'P 1'
#
loop_
_entity.id
_entity.type
_entity.pdbx_description
1 polymer ?
#
loop_
_entity_poly.entity_id
_entity_poly.type
_entity_poly.pdbx_seq_one_letter_code
_entity_poly.pdbx_strand_id
1 'polypeptide(L)'
;IIDGISENPISDFNFNHLFQHIFDESIIRVGFAWASDYYLIGNTFPFLKPLMQNEKRKSLCIKKLVEGILKNSEAEDAVFNGQKLSSVSLSKVSKAILGIELDKEMQRSDWTRRPLAGEQKLYAIIDAIVVILIEEKIRNALKKNLNATLASKIMEEGYVSMKQDKATIDELTKTFNNVSI
;
A
#
# COMPACT_ATOMS: atom_id res chain seq x y z
N ILE A 1 28.68 -22.88 -17.73
CA ILE A 1 28.35 -23.85 -16.65
C ILE A 1 28.14 -23.08 -15.36
N ILE A 2 26.91 -22.61 -15.14
CA ILE A 2 26.29 -22.60 -13.81
C ILE A 2 24.84 -23.03 -14.09
N ASP A 3 24.71 -24.31 -14.44
CA ASP A 3 23.46 -25.04 -14.28
C ASP A 3 23.36 -25.38 -12.79
N GLY A 4 22.24 -25.04 -12.13
CA GLY A 4 22.08 -25.44 -10.73
C GLY A 4 21.09 -24.65 -9.87
N ILE A 5 20.20 -23.82 -10.42
CA ILE A 5 19.04 -23.38 -9.63
C ILE A 5 17.96 -24.45 -9.77
N SER A 6 17.95 -25.35 -8.79
CA SER A 6 16.88 -26.31 -8.50
C SER A 6 15.49 -25.76 -8.84
N GLU A 7 14.70 -26.55 -9.58
CA GLU A 7 13.31 -26.26 -10.00
C GLU A 7 12.29 -26.25 -8.84
N ASN A 8 12.71 -26.22 -7.57
CA ASN A 8 11.77 -26.02 -6.46
C ASN A 8 12.42 -25.41 -5.20
N PRO A 9 12.60 -24.08 -5.13
CA PRO A 9 13.05 -23.44 -3.90
C PRO A 9 11.92 -23.12 -2.90
N ILE A 10 10.65 -23.41 -3.23
CA ILE A 10 9.47 -22.98 -2.45
C ILE A 10 8.90 -24.09 -1.56
N SER A 11 9.35 -25.36 -1.67
CA SER A 11 8.76 -26.45 -0.86
C SER A 11 8.84 -26.23 0.64
N ASP A 12 9.83 -25.44 1.08
CA ASP A 12 10.10 -25.19 2.50
C ASP A 12 9.73 -23.77 2.95
N PHE A 13 9.22 -22.92 2.04
CA PHE A 13 8.85 -21.55 2.41
C PHE A 13 7.49 -21.52 3.12
N ASN A 14 7.53 -21.42 4.45
CA ASN A 14 6.34 -21.34 5.27
C ASN A 14 5.73 -19.93 5.24
N PHE A 15 4.89 -19.67 4.23
CA PHE A 15 4.11 -18.43 4.13
C PHE A 15 3.32 -18.13 5.41
N ASN A 16 2.81 -19.15 6.12
CA ASN A 16 2.08 -18.94 7.37
C ASN A 16 2.98 -18.31 8.44
N HIS A 17 4.21 -18.79 8.61
CA HIS A 17 5.15 -18.19 9.56
C HIS A 17 5.56 -16.76 9.17
N LEU A 18 5.86 -16.52 7.89
CA LEU A 18 6.17 -15.17 7.39
C LEU A 18 5.02 -14.21 7.69
N PHE A 19 3.80 -14.59 7.30
CA PHE A 19 2.65 -13.70 7.42
C PHE A 19 2.21 -13.50 8.87
N GLN A 20 2.39 -14.49 9.75
CA GLN A 20 2.19 -14.27 11.19
C GLN A 20 3.11 -13.17 11.73
N HIS A 21 4.37 -13.13 11.28
CA HIS A 21 5.30 -12.07 11.65
C HIS A 21 4.96 -10.74 10.98
N ILE A 22 4.74 -10.70 9.66
CA ILE A 22 4.37 -9.45 8.95
C ILE A 22 3.09 -8.85 9.53
N PHE A 23 2.10 -9.69 9.86
CA PHE A 23 0.83 -9.25 10.40
C PHE A 23 0.83 -9.08 11.92
N ASP A 24 1.94 -9.23 12.63
CA ASP A 24 2.01 -9.03 14.07
C ASP A 24 1.51 -7.63 14.51
N GLU A 25 0.81 -7.54 15.64
CA GLU A 25 0.18 -6.30 16.12
C GLU A 25 1.20 -5.19 16.45
N SER A 26 2.46 -5.55 16.76
CA SER A 26 3.53 -4.59 17.03
C SER A 26 4.11 -3.93 15.76
N ILE A 27 3.79 -4.46 14.58
CA ILE A 27 4.30 -3.97 13.30
C ILE A 27 3.24 -3.10 12.61
N ILE A 28 3.61 -1.86 12.33
CA ILE A 28 2.83 -0.98 11.46
C ILE A 28 3.17 -1.30 10.01
N ARG A 29 2.15 -1.66 9.23
CA ARG A 29 2.28 -1.87 7.79
C ARG A 29 1.89 -0.61 7.06
N VAL A 30 2.73 -0.14 6.16
CA VAL A 30 2.44 1.03 5.31
C VAL A 30 2.22 0.54 3.89
N GLY A 31 1.18 1.02 3.24
CA GLY A 31 0.80 0.62 1.89
C GLY A 31 -0.05 1.67 1.20
N PHE A 32 -0.35 1.44 -0.07
CA PHE A 32 -1.20 2.33 -0.87
C PHE A 32 -2.41 1.57 -1.37
N ALA A 33 -3.62 2.02 -1.02
CA ALA A 33 -4.89 1.37 -1.40
C ALA A 33 -5.05 -0.08 -0.89
N TRP A 34 -4.62 -0.36 0.34
CA TRP A 34 -4.65 -1.67 1.03
C TRP A 34 -5.88 -2.56 0.80
N ALA A 35 -7.08 -2.00 0.60
CA ALA A 35 -8.30 -2.78 0.42
C ALA A 35 -8.21 -3.81 -0.73
N SER A 36 -7.62 -3.43 -1.87
CA SER A 36 -7.44 -4.34 -3.01
C SER A 36 -6.40 -5.42 -2.72
N ASP A 37 -5.27 -5.04 -2.12
CA ASP A 37 -4.17 -5.96 -1.82
C ASP A 37 -4.62 -7.00 -0.79
N TYR A 38 -5.36 -6.56 0.22
CA TYR A 38 -5.90 -7.44 1.23
C TYR A 38 -6.96 -8.40 0.70
N TYR A 39 -7.82 -7.95 -0.20
CA TYR A 39 -8.76 -8.85 -0.86
C TYR A 39 -8.02 -9.95 -1.64
N LEU A 40 -6.99 -9.57 -2.40
CA LEU A 40 -6.17 -10.50 -3.16
C LEU A 40 -5.44 -11.48 -2.23
N ILE A 41 -4.70 -10.97 -1.24
CA ILE A 41 -3.97 -11.80 -0.25
C ILE A 41 -4.93 -12.76 0.46
N GLY A 42 -6.08 -12.28 0.91
CA GLY A 42 -7.06 -13.12 1.61
C GLY A 42 -7.66 -14.21 0.72
N ASN A 43 -7.78 -13.99 -0.59
CA ASN A 43 -8.27 -15.00 -1.52
C ASN A 43 -7.16 -15.96 -1.99
N THR A 44 -5.93 -15.48 -2.15
CA THR A 44 -4.76 -16.32 -2.48
C THR A 44 -4.32 -17.18 -1.29
N PHE A 45 -4.41 -16.64 -0.07
CA PHE A 45 -4.01 -17.30 1.17
C PHE A 45 -5.16 -17.29 2.20
N PRO A 46 -6.20 -18.12 2.03
CA PRO A 46 -7.39 -18.10 2.90
C PRO A 46 -7.10 -18.26 4.39
N PHE A 47 -6.02 -18.95 4.75
CA PHE A 47 -5.58 -19.11 6.14
C PHE A 47 -5.19 -17.79 6.82
N LEU A 48 -4.94 -16.71 6.06
CA LEU A 48 -4.65 -15.38 6.61
C LEU A 48 -5.90 -14.56 6.94
N LYS A 49 -7.09 -14.95 6.45
CA LYS A 49 -8.32 -14.18 6.68
C LYS A 49 -8.57 -13.88 8.17
N PRO A 50 -8.42 -14.83 9.12
CA PRO A 50 -8.60 -14.54 10.54
C PRO A 50 -7.59 -13.54 11.09
N LEU A 51 -6.33 -13.60 10.63
CA LEU A 51 -5.30 -12.64 11.03
C LEU A 51 -5.65 -11.25 10.51
N MET A 52 -6.10 -11.18 9.26
CA MET A 52 -6.38 -9.93 8.57
C MET A 52 -7.66 -9.25 9.08
N GLN A 53 -8.66 -9.97 9.57
CA GLN A 53 -9.93 -9.41 10.08
C GLN A 53 -9.82 -8.82 11.51
N ASN A 54 -8.64 -8.87 12.14
CA ASN A 54 -8.44 -8.33 13.49
C ASN A 54 -8.30 -6.80 13.46
N GLU A 55 -9.27 -6.10 14.07
CA GLU A 55 -9.33 -4.64 14.15
C GLU A 55 -8.16 -3.98 14.89
N LYS A 56 -7.43 -4.74 15.73
CA LYS A 56 -6.25 -4.23 16.44
C LYS A 56 -5.04 -4.08 15.54
N ARG A 57 -5.02 -4.75 14.38
CA ARG A 57 -3.89 -4.70 13.44
C ARG A 57 -4.00 -3.43 12.59
N LYS A 58 -3.28 -2.39 13.01
CA LYS A 58 -3.21 -1.12 12.29
C LYS A 58 -2.36 -1.24 11.03
N SER A 59 -2.96 -0.99 9.89
CA SER A 59 -2.25 -0.74 8.63
C SER A 59 -2.51 0.68 8.18
N LEU A 60 -1.44 1.39 7.87
CA LEU A 60 -1.49 2.75 7.36
C LEU A 60 -1.66 2.73 5.85
N CYS A 61 -2.81 3.20 5.38
CA CYS A 61 -3.11 3.34 3.96
C CYS A 61 -2.85 4.78 3.53
N ILE A 62 -1.80 5.00 2.75
CA ILE A 62 -1.41 6.34 2.26
C ILE A 62 -2.52 6.98 1.43
N LYS A 63 -3.26 6.19 0.64
CA LYS A 63 -4.42 6.71 -0.09
C LYS A 63 -5.47 7.30 0.85
N LYS A 64 -5.82 6.59 1.93
CA LYS A 64 -6.81 7.06 2.93
C LYS A 64 -6.29 8.24 3.72
N LEU A 65 -5.01 8.22 4.09
CA LEU A 65 -4.36 9.34 4.77
C LEU A 65 -4.44 10.62 3.92
N VAL A 66 -4.09 10.52 2.64
CA VAL A 66 -4.18 11.66 1.71
C VAL A 66 -5.63 12.11 1.52
N GLU A 67 -6.59 11.18 1.37
CA GLU A 67 -8.01 11.53 1.31
C GLU A 67 -8.49 12.27 2.58
N GLY A 68 -7.97 11.91 3.75
CA GLY A 68 -8.23 12.61 5.02
C GLY A 68 -7.59 14.00 5.07
N ILE A 69 -6.34 14.12 4.63
CA ILE A 69 -5.61 15.39 4.50
C ILE A 69 -6.38 16.36 3.60
N LEU A 70 -6.85 15.92 2.44
CA LEU A 70 -7.58 16.76 1.49
C LEU A 70 -8.96 17.23 1.99
N LYS A 71 -9.47 16.68 3.10
CA LYS A 71 -10.70 17.17 3.75
C LYS A 71 -10.44 18.26 4.78
N ASN A 72 -9.17 18.54 5.08
CA ASN A 72 -8.76 19.52 6.08
C ASN A 72 -7.77 20.50 5.45
N SER A 73 -8.21 21.75 5.24
CA SER A 73 -7.41 22.76 4.52
C SER A 73 -6.08 23.09 5.19
N GLU A 74 -6.01 23.05 6.52
CA GLU A 74 -4.76 23.29 7.27
C GLU A 74 -3.76 22.14 7.05
N ALA A 75 -4.23 20.89 7.06
CA ALA A 75 -3.40 19.73 6.78
C ALA A 75 -3.00 19.64 5.30
N GLU A 76 -3.91 19.97 4.38
CA GLU A 76 -3.63 20.05 2.96
C GLU A 76 -2.52 21.06 2.68
N ASP A 77 -2.62 22.27 3.23
CA ASP A 77 -1.60 23.30 3.07
C ASP A 77 -0.28 22.87 3.72
N ALA A 78 -0.32 22.28 4.92
CA ALA A 78 0.86 21.78 5.61
C ALA A 78 1.65 20.72 4.81
N VAL A 79 0.96 19.84 4.06
CA VAL A 79 1.56 18.70 3.36
C VAL A 79 1.89 19.04 1.90
N PHE A 80 1.00 19.74 1.21
CA PHE A 80 1.11 20.00 -0.22
C PHE A 80 1.55 21.43 -0.56
N ASN A 81 1.60 22.34 0.43
CA ASN A 81 2.06 23.73 0.27
C ASN A 81 1.35 24.44 -0.90
N GLY A 82 0.01 24.39 -0.88
CA GLY A 82 -0.86 24.95 -1.92
C GLY A 82 -0.95 24.16 -3.23
N GLN A 83 -0.22 23.04 -3.40
CA GLN A 83 -0.36 22.20 -4.59
C GLN A 83 -1.68 21.41 -4.56
N LYS A 84 -2.49 21.55 -5.61
CA LYS A 84 -3.74 20.79 -5.75
C LYS A 84 -3.51 19.44 -6.40
N LEU A 85 -4.02 18.38 -5.76
CA LEU A 85 -4.00 17.03 -6.32
C LEU A 85 -5.24 16.80 -7.20
N SER A 86 -5.04 16.43 -8.47
CA SER A 86 -6.14 16.11 -9.38
C SER A 86 -6.82 14.77 -9.06
N SER A 87 -6.08 13.83 -8.46
CA SER A 87 -6.56 12.51 -8.03
C SER A 87 -5.58 11.87 -7.05
N VAL A 88 -6.09 10.99 -6.18
CA VAL A 88 -5.27 10.28 -5.17
C VAL A 88 -4.77 8.95 -5.75
N SER A 89 -3.72 9.03 -6.57
CA SER A 89 -2.97 7.87 -7.06
C SER A 89 -1.52 7.95 -6.62
N LEU A 90 -0.84 6.81 -6.45
CA LEU A 90 0.53 6.77 -5.92
C LEU A 90 1.49 7.65 -6.73
N SER A 91 1.42 7.57 -8.06
CA SER A 91 2.21 8.41 -8.97
C SER A 91 1.96 9.92 -8.79
N LYS A 92 0.71 10.34 -8.58
CA LYS A 92 0.38 11.76 -8.36
C LYS A 92 0.80 12.24 -6.98
N VAL A 93 0.59 11.42 -5.94
CA VAL A 93 1.02 11.71 -4.57
C VAL A 93 2.56 11.77 -4.50
N SER A 94 3.25 10.81 -5.11
CA SER A 94 4.72 10.78 -5.23
C SER A 94 5.25 12.06 -5.89
N LYS A 95 4.67 12.46 -7.02
CA LYS A 95 5.09 13.70 -7.71
C LYS A 95 4.88 14.92 -6.82
N ALA A 96 3.73 15.05 -6.15
CA ALA A 96 3.41 16.22 -5.35
C ALA A 96 4.26 16.34 -4.07
N ILE A 97 4.52 15.21 -3.40
CA ILE A 97 5.20 15.20 -2.08
C ILE A 97 6.71 15.01 -2.21
N LEU A 98 7.16 14.17 -3.14
CA LEU A 98 8.58 13.84 -3.33
C LEU A 98 9.21 14.52 -4.54
N GLY A 99 8.41 15.06 -5.47
CA GLY A 99 8.91 15.53 -6.77
C GLY A 99 9.28 14.39 -7.73
N ILE A 100 8.92 13.14 -7.41
CA ILE A 100 9.31 11.94 -8.17
C ILE A 100 8.16 11.49 -9.06
N GLU A 101 8.39 11.43 -10.37
CA GLU A 101 7.49 10.78 -11.32
C GLU A 101 7.76 9.27 -11.36
N LEU A 102 6.74 8.48 -11.05
CA LEU A 102 6.82 7.03 -11.14
C LEU A 102 6.55 6.58 -12.57
N ASP A 103 7.50 5.84 -13.12
CA ASP A 103 7.34 5.12 -14.38
C ASP A 103 6.30 4.00 -14.22
N LYS A 104 5.44 3.85 -15.22
CA LYS A 104 4.32 2.88 -15.24
C LYS A 104 4.50 1.81 -16.31
N GLU A 105 5.58 1.84 -17.09
CA GLU A 105 5.79 0.92 -18.20
C GLU A 105 5.70 -0.55 -17.74
N MET A 106 6.35 -0.87 -16.61
CA MET A 106 6.37 -2.23 -16.06
C MET A 106 5.08 -2.65 -15.34
N GLN A 107 4.14 -1.73 -15.08
CA GLN A 107 2.91 -2.01 -14.35
C GLN A 107 2.07 -3.11 -15.04
N ARG A 108 2.05 -3.12 -16.38
CA ARG A 108 1.26 -4.05 -17.21
C ARG A 108 2.13 -5.11 -17.91
N SER A 109 3.37 -5.29 -17.46
CA SER A 109 4.25 -6.35 -17.97
C SER A 109 3.76 -7.74 -17.55
N ASP A 110 4.30 -8.79 -18.16
CA ASP A 110 4.00 -10.18 -17.79
C ASP A 110 4.69 -10.55 -16.46
N TRP A 111 3.95 -10.46 -15.36
CA TRP A 111 4.40 -10.83 -14.01
C TRP A 111 4.42 -12.34 -13.75
N THR A 112 3.92 -13.15 -14.69
CA THR A 112 3.93 -14.63 -14.60
C THR A 112 5.24 -15.22 -15.14
N ARG A 113 5.91 -14.50 -16.05
CA ARG A 113 7.21 -14.90 -16.63
C ARG A 113 8.26 -15.19 -15.55
N ARG A 114 9.08 -16.22 -15.77
CA ARG A 114 10.27 -16.51 -14.97
C ARG A 114 11.53 -16.69 -15.84
N PRO A 115 12.69 -16.16 -15.43
CA PRO A 115 12.88 -15.21 -14.32
C PRO A 115 12.20 -13.86 -14.61
N LEU A 116 11.87 -13.10 -13.56
CA LEU A 116 11.45 -11.71 -13.72
C LEU A 116 12.59 -10.87 -14.31
N ALA A 117 12.25 -9.95 -15.22
CA ALA A 117 13.19 -9.01 -15.80
C ALA A 117 13.76 -8.04 -14.74
N GLY A 118 14.91 -7.43 -15.02
CA GLY A 118 15.55 -6.49 -14.09
C GLY A 118 14.68 -5.26 -13.82
N GLU A 119 14.03 -4.77 -14.87
CA GLU A 119 13.13 -3.63 -14.89
C GLU A 119 11.88 -3.88 -14.04
N GLN A 120 11.31 -5.10 -14.11
CA GLN A 120 10.18 -5.51 -13.27
C GLN A 120 10.55 -5.50 -11.78
N LYS A 121 11.73 -6.03 -11.44
CA LYS A 121 12.22 -6.03 -10.05
C LYS A 121 12.44 -4.60 -9.55
N LEU A 122 13.08 -3.76 -10.36
CA LEU A 122 13.33 -2.37 -10.01
C LEU A 122 12.02 -1.60 -9.80
N TYR A 123 11.05 -1.78 -10.70
CA TYR A 123 9.71 -1.21 -10.56
C TYR A 123 9.06 -1.61 -9.23
N ALA A 124 9.05 -2.91 -8.91
CA ALA A 124 8.45 -3.41 -7.67
C ALA A 124 9.14 -2.85 -6.41
N ILE A 125 10.46 -2.69 -6.43
CA ILE A 125 11.23 -2.09 -5.34
C ILE A 125 10.84 -0.61 -5.17
N ILE A 126 10.78 0.15 -6.27
CA ILE A 126 10.44 1.57 -6.23
C ILE A 126 9.01 1.77 -5.71
N ASP A 127 8.06 0.96 -6.17
CA ASP A 127 6.65 1.04 -5.77
C ASP A 127 6.45 0.79 -4.26
N ALA A 128 7.31 -0.04 -3.64
CA ALA A 128 7.32 -0.24 -2.20
C ALA A 128 8.03 0.88 -1.42
N ILE A 129 9.21 1.30 -1.87
CA ILE A 129 10.02 2.32 -1.17
C ILE A 129 9.33 3.68 -1.17
N VAL A 130 8.72 4.08 -2.28
CA VAL A 130 8.09 5.40 -2.42
C VAL A 130 6.98 5.61 -1.40
N VAL A 131 6.25 4.55 -1.04
CA VAL A 131 5.18 4.59 -0.04
C VAL A 131 5.73 4.95 1.35
N ILE A 132 6.88 4.39 1.72
CA ILE A 132 7.55 4.69 2.99
C ILE A 132 8.04 6.15 2.99
N LEU A 133 8.67 6.59 1.90
CA LEU A 133 9.16 7.97 1.79
C LEU A 133 8.03 9.01 1.82
N ILE A 134 6.90 8.71 1.19
CA ILE A 134 5.69 9.55 1.27
C ILE A 134 5.21 9.65 2.71
N GLU A 135 5.11 8.52 3.40
CA GLU A 135 4.67 8.45 4.80
C GLU A 135 5.53 9.35 5.69
N GLU A 136 6.85 9.21 5.61
CA GLU A 136 7.80 9.99 6.40
C GLU A 136 7.66 11.49 6.13
N LYS A 137 7.52 11.87 4.85
CA LYS A 137 7.34 13.27 4.46
C LYS A 137 6.04 13.86 5.00
N ILE A 138 4.92 13.13 4.87
CA ILE A 138 3.64 13.55 5.45
C ILE A 138 3.76 13.72 6.95
N ARG A 139 4.29 12.71 7.65
CA ARG A 139 4.45 12.72 9.11
C ARG A 139 5.28 13.91 9.58
N ASN A 140 6.39 14.19 8.90
CA ASN A 140 7.27 15.31 9.23
C ASN A 140 6.60 16.66 8.95
N ALA A 141 5.89 16.79 7.84
CA ALA A 141 5.15 18.00 7.49
C ALA A 141 4.06 18.32 8.52
N LEU A 142 3.24 17.32 8.89
CA LEU A 142 2.20 17.48 9.90
C LEU A 142 2.78 17.85 11.27
N LYS A 143 3.84 17.18 11.72
CA LYS A 143 4.51 17.50 13.00
C LYS A 143 5.12 18.90 13.04
N LYS A 144 5.65 19.37 11.91
CA LYS A 144 6.31 20.67 11.82
C LYS A 144 5.30 21.81 11.77
N ASN A 145 4.20 21.62 11.05
CA ASN A 145 3.30 22.70 10.67
C ASN A 145 1.99 22.73 11.46
N LEU A 146 1.60 21.63 12.12
CA LEU A 146 0.37 21.53 12.89
C LEU A 146 0.64 21.28 14.38
N ASN A 147 -0.34 21.58 15.22
CA ASN A 147 -0.30 21.17 16.62
C ASN A 147 -0.42 19.64 16.75
N ALA A 148 0.12 19.09 17.84
CA ALA A 148 0.22 17.64 18.05
C ALA A 148 -1.15 16.91 18.02
N THR A 149 -2.20 17.54 18.55
CA THR A 149 -3.55 16.96 18.57
C THR A 149 -4.11 16.81 17.17
N LEU A 150 -4.03 17.87 16.35
CA LEU A 150 -4.50 17.84 14.97
C LEU A 150 -3.66 16.90 14.12
N ALA A 151 -2.32 16.95 14.22
CA ALA A 151 -1.44 16.04 13.49
C ALA A 151 -1.76 14.57 13.78
N SER A 152 -2.01 14.23 15.05
CA SER A 152 -2.37 12.86 15.45
C SER A 152 -3.74 12.45 14.89
N LYS A 153 -4.74 13.35 14.95
CA LYS A 153 -6.06 13.10 14.37
C LYS A 153 -5.98 12.83 12.86
N ILE A 154 -5.21 13.64 12.12
CA ILE A 154 -5.03 13.46 10.67
C ILE A 154 -4.32 12.14 10.37
N MET A 155 -3.27 11.79 11.12
CA MET A 155 -2.59 10.50 10.95
C MET A 155 -3.54 9.31 11.17
N GLU A 156 -4.48 9.41 12.12
CA GLU A 156 -5.44 8.34 12.39
C GLU A 156 -6.45 8.10 11.26
N GLU A 157 -6.74 9.10 10.41
CA GLU A 157 -7.57 8.94 9.20
C GLU A 157 -6.94 7.94 8.19
N GLY A 158 -5.63 7.75 8.25
CA GLY A 158 -4.90 6.83 7.39
C GLY A 158 -4.96 5.37 7.85
N TYR A 159 -5.23 5.12 9.13
CA TYR A 159 -5.28 3.75 9.63
C TYR A 159 -6.58 3.08 9.22
N VAL A 160 -6.45 1.92 8.59
CA VAL A 160 -7.58 1.09 8.21
C VAL A 160 -7.63 -0.13 9.12
N SER A 161 -8.81 -0.39 9.66
CA SER A 161 -9.15 -1.71 10.19
C SER A 161 -9.84 -2.50 9.11
N MET A 162 -9.47 -3.77 9.03
CA MET A 162 -10.00 -4.70 8.05
C MET A 162 -11.35 -5.23 8.54
N LYS A 163 -12.40 -4.45 8.36
CA LYS A 163 -13.74 -5.01 8.18
C LYS A 163 -13.88 -5.30 6.70
N GLN A 164 -14.04 -6.56 6.35
CA GLN A 164 -14.56 -6.94 5.05
C GLN A 164 -16.00 -6.41 4.98
N ASP A 165 -16.16 -5.14 4.65
CA ASP A 165 -17.48 -4.58 4.41
C ASP A 165 -18.00 -5.17 3.10
N LYS A 166 -19.23 -5.68 3.14
CA LYS A 166 -19.85 -6.40 2.03
C LYS A 166 -19.86 -5.54 0.76
N ALA A 167 -20.06 -4.23 0.91
CA ALA A 167 -20.00 -3.27 -0.18
C ALA A 167 -18.62 -3.20 -0.88
N THR A 168 -17.53 -3.30 -0.10
CA THR A 168 -16.16 -3.30 -0.66
C THR A 168 -15.87 -4.60 -1.40
N ILE A 169 -16.36 -5.73 -0.89
CA ILE A 169 -16.28 -7.02 -1.58
C ILE A 169 -17.09 -7.00 -2.88
N ASP A 170 -18.29 -6.43 -2.87
CA ASP A 170 -19.15 -6.36 -4.05
C ASP A 170 -18.55 -5.45 -5.15
N GLU A 171 -17.92 -4.33 -4.77
CA GLU A 171 -17.21 -3.44 -5.69
C GLU A 171 -15.94 -4.09 -6.28
N LEU A 172 -15.14 -4.78 -5.44
CA LEU A 172 -13.96 -5.50 -5.89
C LEU A 172 -14.35 -6.68 -6.81
N THR A 173 -15.37 -7.44 -6.45
CA THR A 173 -15.87 -8.58 -7.26
C THR A 173 -16.37 -8.11 -8.62
N LYS A 174 -17.07 -6.98 -8.69
CA LYS A 174 -17.46 -6.36 -9.98
C LYS A 174 -16.24 -5.94 -10.80
N THR A 175 -15.22 -5.36 -10.15
CA THR A 175 -14.01 -4.90 -10.83
C THR A 175 -13.21 -6.07 -11.40
N PHE A 176 -13.02 -7.15 -10.64
CA PHE A 176 -12.30 -8.34 -11.09
C PHE A 176 -13.05 -9.12 -12.18
N ASN A 177 -14.38 -9.22 -12.11
CA ASN A 177 -15.17 -9.90 -13.14
C ASN A 177 -15.24 -9.13 -14.46
N ASN A 178 -14.96 -7.82 -14.45
CA ASN A 178 -14.90 -6.98 -15.65
C ASN A 178 -13.51 -6.95 -16.31
N VAL A 179 -12.48 -7.53 -15.66
CA VAL A 179 -11.16 -7.75 -16.27
C VAL A 179 -11.16 -9.18 -16.83
N SER A 180 -11.78 -9.36 -18.00
CA SER A 180 -11.52 -10.54 -18.82
C SER A 180 -10.09 -10.43 -19.37
N ILE A 181 -9.23 -11.37 -18.97
CA ILE A 181 -7.93 -11.62 -19.62
C ILE A 181 -8.20 -12.36 -20.93
#